data_AF-A0A015L9S9-F1
#
_entry.id   AF-A0A015L9S9-F1
#
_cell.length_a   1.000
_cell.length_b   1.000
_cell.length_c   1.000
_cell.angle_alpha   90.00
_cell.angle_beta   90.00
_cell.angle_gamma   90.00
#
_symmetry.space_group_name_H-M   'P 1'
#
loop_
_entity.id
_entity.type
_entity.pdbx_description
1 polymer ?
#
loop_
_entity_poly.entity_id
_entity_poly.type
_entity_poly.pdbx_seq_one_letter_code
_entity_poly.pdbx_strand_id
1 'polypeptide(L)'
;MGKLIKKTVESVEGIKFHENVLLVLSVPAEYSKKELAIMRECASEADLIKEENSEYLQFTTEPEAAAIYCMKNCLESYEIGTTFMIVDCGGGTVDLTTRKLVGENQLGEITERAGDYCGSSFIDEAFLKHIGSIVGNSTIDKLRDKKSKSLQRMVDHFCRKAKFPFTGEDTDFQYDLDVLDVIKVLKKFVNDEAKELLEKNGWSIEIEFEEIKSMFDPIVEKIIQMIGTQLDNCRDECSIIFLVGGFGQSKYLKNRIEEKFKDRVKSIVVSKEPVAAVVRGATLFGLSLYDKIYNMRNDEDVLFVLKNRKLNFTYGIKVFKPFRKGDPPERKTSNGFIQRFHRIAKRDDIVDIDSEIRIYNLCPVSGFQTFATFYIYITKEYDPKYCDGMEVLGTLKIDLSNNGTDRRVSFALSFGQMELLTATARNETDGQNYLATFEINKEIGIV
;
A
#
# COMPACT_ATOMS: atom_id res chain seq x y z
N MET A 1 -14.98 18.15 -1.03
CA MET A 1 -15.32 16.76 -0.65
C MET A 1 -15.63 16.62 0.83
N GLY A 2 -14.76 17.04 1.76
CA GLY A 2 -15.00 16.93 3.21
C GLY A 2 -16.33 17.49 3.71
N LYS A 3 -16.73 18.69 3.27
CA LYS A 3 -18.07 19.27 3.56
C LYS A 3 -19.24 18.36 3.17
N LEU A 4 -19.13 17.67 2.03
CA LEU A 4 -20.18 16.76 1.55
C LEU A 4 -20.24 15.49 2.41
N ILE A 5 -19.08 14.93 2.75
CA ILE A 5 -18.97 13.76 3.63
C ILE A 5 -19.63 14.05 4.97
N LYS A 6 -19.24 15.15 5.63
CA LYS A 6 -19.82 15.57 6.91
C LYS A 6 -21.33 15.73 6.84
N LYS A 7 -21.82 16.53 5.88
CA LYS A 7 -23.26 16.75 5.70
C LYS A 7 -24.03 15.45 5.50
N THR A 8 -23.43 14.48 4.81
CA THR A 8 -24.05 13.17 4.58
C THR A 8 -24.11 12.36 5.87
N VAL A 9 -23.03 12.31 6.65
CA VAL A 9 -22.98 11.53 7.89
C VAL A 9 -23.82 12.16 9.00
N GLU A 10 -23.76 13.48 9.17
CA GLU A 10 -24.56 14.24 10.15
C GLU A 10 -26.05 14.30 9.80
N SER A 11 -26.45 13.82 8.62
CA SER A 11 -27.87 13.62 8.31
C SER A 11 -28.49 12.46 9.10
N VAL A 12 -27.66 11.59 9.68
CA VAL A 12 -28.08 10.53 10.59
C VAL A 12 -28.25 11.12 11.99
N GLU A 13 -29.44 10.97 12.55
CA GLU A 13 -29.80 11.53 13.85
C GLU A 13 -28.88 11.02 14.97
N GLY A 14 -28.42 11.93 15.84
CA GLY A 14 -27.59 11.61 16.99
C GLY A 14 -26.09 11.43 16.71
N ILE A 15 -25.66 11.45 15.44
CA ILE A 15 -24.24 11.35 15.08
C ILE A 15 -23.59 12.73 15.03
N LYS A 16 -22.58 12.94 15.87
CA LYS A 16 -21.65 14.06 15.74
C LYS A 16 -20.39 13.59 15.05
N PHE A 17 -20.08 14.18 13.90
CA PHE A 17 -19.02 13.68 13.03
C PHE A 17 -17.67 13.48 13.74
N HIS A 18 -17.18 14.51 14.44
CA HIS A 18 -15.86 14.44 15.10
C HIS A 18 -15.83 13.69 16.44
N GLU A 19 -16.98 13.21 16.95
CA GLU A 19 -17.06 12.49 18.23
C GLU A 19 -17.44 11.01 18.03
N ASN A 20 -18.14 10.69 16.94
CA ASN A 20 -18.73 9.37 16.74
C ASN A 20 -18.25 8.64 15.49
N VAL A 21 -17.48 9.31 14.61
CA VAL A 21 -17.07 8.73 13.32
C VAL A 21 -15.58 8.40 13.36
N LEU A 22 -15.27 7.12 13.16
CA LEU A 22 -13.93 6.66 12.82
C LEU A 22 -13.75 6.69 11.31
N LEU A 23 -12.77 7.44 10.82
CA LEU A 23 -12.37 7.45 9.42
C LEU A 23 -11.20 6.47 9.22
N VAL A 24 -11.34 5.57 8.25
CA VAL A 24 -10.25 4.72 7.79
C VAL A 24 -9.91 5.12 6.36
N LEU A 25 -8.69 5.61 6.15
CA LEU A 25 -8.18 5.91 4.81
C LEU A 25 -7.30 4.76 4.33
N SER A 26 -7.60 4.26 3.14
CA SER A 26 -6.71 3.34 2.44
C SER A 26 -5.62 4.13 1.73
N VAL A 27 -4.37 3.64 1.80
CA VAL A 27 -3.22 4.25 1.11
C VAL A 27 -2.38 3.18 0.40
N PRO A 28 -1.56 3.55 -0.59
CA PRO A 28 -0.60 2.63 -1.18
C PRO A 28 0.32 2.00 -0.13
N ALA A 29 0.80 0.79 -0.38
CA ALA A 29 1.60 0.05 0.58
C ALA A 29 3.00 0.62 0.79
N GLU A 30 3.50 1.36 -0.21
CA GLU A 30 4.83 1.96 -0.27
C GLU A 30 4.91 3.26 0.52
N TYR A 31 3.76 3.84 0.91
CA TYR A 31 3.73 5.11 1.63
C TYR A 31 4.51 4.98 2.93
N SER A 32 5.52 5.82 3.08
CA SER A 32 6.29 5.95 4.30
C SER A 32 5.49 6.69 5.37
N LYS A 33 6.05 6.74 6.57
CA LYS A 33 5.48 7.53 7.67
C LYS A 33 5.35 9.02 7.33
N LYS A 34 6.17 9.54 6.41
CA LYS A 34 6.06 10.92 5.94
C LYS A 34 4.85 11.12 5.04
N GLU A 35 4.62 10.25 4.06
CA GLU A 35 3.40 10.35 3.24
C GLU A 35 2.15 10.18 4.11
N LEU A 36 2.16 9.29 5.10
CA LEU A 36 1.06 9.15 6.07
C LEU A 36 0.83 10.45 6.87
N ALA A 37 1.89 11.10 7.34
CA ALA A 37 1.79 12.39 8.03
C ALA A 37 1.21 13.49 7.12
N ILE A 38 1.63 13.55 5.86
CA ILE A 38 1.06 14.47 4.86
C ILE A 38 -0.44 14.17 4.64
N MET A 39 -0.82 12.90 4.56
CA MET A 39 -2.23 12.51 4.42
C MET A 39 -3.07 12.92 5.64
N ARG A 40 -2.51 12.88 6.85
CA ARG A 40 -3.16 13.42 8.07
C ARG A 40 -3.32 14.93 7.99
N GLU A 41 -2.30 15.65 7.56
CA GLU A 41 -2.36 17.10 7.35
C GLU A 41 -3.48 17.44 6.34
N CYS A 42 -3.52 16.75 5.21
CA CYS A 42 -4.59 16.88 4.22
C CYS A 42 -5.98 16.59 4.81
N ALA A 43 -6.12 15.58 5.66
CA ALA A 43 -7.38 15.27 6.34
C ALA A 43 -7.79 16.38 7.33
N SER A 44 -6.83 16.97 8.04
CA SER A 44 -7.02 18.11 8.94
C SER A 44 -7.45 19.36 8.17
N GLU A 45 -6.75 19.71 7.09
CA GLU A 45 -7.11 20.84 6.22
C GLU A 45 -8.47 20.66 5.54
N ALA A 46 -8.83 19.41 5.22
CA ALA A 46 -10.16 19.06 4.73
C ALA A 46 -11.25 19.06 5.83
N ASP A 47 -10.89 19.42 7.07
CA ASP A 47 -11.73 19.48 8.26
C ASP A 47 -12.30 18.10 8.64
N LEU A 48 -11.72 17.00 8.15
CA LEU A 48 -12.19 15.63 8.45
C LEU A 48 -11.84 15.19 9.88
N ILE A 49 -10.84 15.82 10.50
CA ILE A 49 -10.43 15.61 11.90
C ILE A 49 -10.24 16.97 12.59
N LYS A 50 -10.41 17.00 13.92
CA LYS A 50 -10.20 18.23 14.72
C LYS A 50 -8.73 18.52 15.00
N GLU A 51 -7.95 17.47 15.20
CA GLU A 51 -6.55 17.52 15.61
C GLU A 51 -5.72 16.56 14.73
N GLU A 52 -4.48 16.93 14.40
CA GLU A 52 -3.58 16.13 13.54
C GLU A 52 -3.37 14.71 14.11
N ASN A 53 -3.31 14.58 15.44
CA ASN A 53 -3.11 13.33 16.17
C ASN A 53 -4.43 12.63 16.57
N SER A 54 -5.55 12.97 15.93
CA SER A 54 -6.85 12.35 16.24
C SER A 54 -6.81 10.83 16.05
N GLU A 55 -7.22 10.10 17.10
CA GLU A 55 -7.39 8.64 17.07
C GLU A 55 -8.58 8.21 16.19
N TYR A 56 -9.48 9.14 15.86
CA TYR A 56 -10.62 8.94 14.95
C TYR A 56 -10.23 8.96 13.46
N LEU A 57 -8.93 9.03 13.15
CA LEU A 57 -8.40 8.75 11.82
C LEU A 57 -7.38 7.65 11.91
N GLN A 58 -7.58 6.61 11.10
CA GLN A 58 -6.72 5.45 11.00
C GLN A 58 -6.40 5.16 9.54
N PHE A 59 -5.29 4.48 9.31
CA PHE A 59 -4.86 4.08 7.98
C PHE A 59 -4.82 2.57 7.86
N THR A 60 -5.19 2.09 6.68
CA THR A 60 -4.91 0.74 6.21
C THR A 60 -4.23 0.85 4.86
N THR A 61 -3.49 -0.18 4.45
CA THR A 61 -3.04 -0.21 3.06
C THR A 61 -4.15 -0.72 2.14
N GLU A 62 -4.15 -0.27 0.89
CA GLU A 62 -5.06 -0.75 -0.16
C GLU A 62 -5.03 -2.29 -0.31
N PRO A 63 -3.87 -2.95 -0.43
CA PRO A 63 -3.82 -4.41 -0.52
C PRO A 63 -4.31 -5.13 0.74
N GLU A 64 -4.11 -4.56 1.94
CA GLU A 64 -4.68 -5.14 3.18
C GLU A 64 -6.20 -5.04 3.20
N ALA A 65 -6.73 -3.87 2.84
CA ALA A 65 -8.16 -3.64 2.77
C ALA A 65 -8.80 -4.60 1.78
N ALA A 66 -8.26 -4.70 0.56
CA ALA A 66 -8.71 -5.64 -0.45
C ALA A 66 -8.68 -7.11 0.05
N ALA A 67 -7.62 -7.51 0.76
CA ALA A 67 -7.51 -8.85 1.34
C ALA A 67 -8.60 -9.12 2.39
N ILE A 68 -8.88 -8.15 3.27
CA ILE A 68 -9.95 -8.25 4.28
C ILE A 68 -11.31 -8.40 3.61
N TYR A 69 -11.57 -7.62 2.56
CA TYR A 69 -12.82 -7.72 1.80
C TYR A 69 -12.99 -9.10 1.15
N CYS A 70 -11.96 -9.59 0.45
CA CYS A 70 -12.01 -10.89 -0.22
C CYS A 70 -12.13 -12.03 0.79
N MET A 71 -11.44 -11.95 1.93
CA MET A 71 -11.60 -12.94 2.99
C MET A 71 -13.04 -13.01 3.48
N LYS A 72 -13.63 -11.86 3.84
CA LYS A 72 -14.98 -11.82 4.41
C LYS A 72 -16.08 -12.22 3.41
N ASN A 73 -15.92 -11.91 2.12
CA ASN A 73 -17.00 -12.11 1.15
C ASN A 73 -16.77 -13.28 0.19
N CYS A 74 -15.56 -13.83 0.14
CA CYS A 74 -15.19 -14.85 -0.83
C CYS A 74 -14.53 -16.08 -0.19
N LEU A 75 -14.15 -16.03 1.09
CA LEU A 75 -13.46 -17.13 1.78
C LEU A 75 -14.26 -17.82 2.90
N GLU A 76 -15.56 -17.53 3.09
CA GLU A 76 -16.37 -18.15 4.17
C GLU A 76 -16.39 -19.68 4.14
N SER A 77 -16.14 -20.29 2.98
CA SER A 77 -16.12 -21.75 2.79
C SER A 77 -14.72 -22.38 2.79
N TYR A 78 -13.65 -21.61 3.02
CA TYR A 78 -12.28 -22.08 2.87
C TYR A 78 -11.61 -22.40 4.22
N GLU A 79 -10.73 -23.40 4.19
CA GLU A 79 -10.08 -23.90 5.40
C GLU A 79 -8.99 -22.96 5.91
N ILE A 80 -8.80 -22.92 7.24
CA ILE A 80 -7.64 -22.29 7.86
C ILE A 80 -6.37 -22.92 7.28
N GLY A 81 -5.40 -22.07 6.95
CA GLY A 81 -4.18 -22.44 6.24
C GLY A 81 -4.24 -22.15 4.74
N THR A 82 -5.40 -21.81 4.20
CA THR A 82 -5.54 -21.41 2.79
C THR A 82 -4.72 -20.16 2.51
N THR A 83 -3.81 -20.27 1.54
CA THR A 83 -3.04 -19.15 0.99
C THR A 83 -3.73 -18.61 -0.26
N PHE A 84 -3.86 -17.29 -0.34
CA PHE A 84 -4.44 -16.61 -1.48
C PHE A 84 -3.67 -15.34 -1.82
N MET A 85 -3.71 -14.94 -3.08
CA MET A 85 -3.11 -13.73 -3.60
C MET A 85 -4.19 -12.73 -3.98
N ILE A 86 -4.02 -11.48 -3.60
CA ILE A 86 -4.79 -10.35 -4.12
C ILE A 86 -3.97 -9.72 -5.24
N VAL A 87 -4.61 -9.47 -6.37
CA VAL A 87 -4.07 -8.69 -7.48
C VAL A 87 -5.01 -7.49 -7.66
N ASP A 88 -4.62 -6.36 -7.10
CA ASP A 88 -5.36 -5.11 -7.24
C ASP A 88 -4.99 -4.45 -8.55
N CYS A 89 -5.84 -4.64 -9.55
CA CYS A 89 -5.63 -4.08 -10.88
C CYS A 89 -6.37 -2.74 -10.98
N GLY A 90 -5.68 -1.67 -10.61
CA GLY A 90 -6.20 -0.32 -10.59
C GLY A 90 -6.17 0.40 -11.95
N GLY A 91 -6.40 1.72 -11.88
CA GLY A 91 -6.27 2.61 -13.02
C GLY A 91 -4.81 2.85 -13.39
N GLY A 92 -3.98 3.23 -12.41
CA GLY A 92 -2.57 3.56 -12.62
C GLY A 92 -1.59 2.45 -12.20
N THR A 93 -1.86 1.78 -11.09
CA THR A 93 -0.98 0.76 -10.52
C THR A 93 -1.62 -0.61 -10.54
N VAL A 94 -0.77 -1.63 -10.42
CA VAL A 94 -1.19 -2.97 -10.06
C VAL A 94 -0.39 -3.41 -8.86
N ASP A 95 -1.07 -3.83 -7.80
CA ASP A 95 -0.48 -4.17 -6.52
C ASP A 95 -0.83 -5.60 -6.10
N LEU A 96 0.16 -6.36 -5.65
CA LEU A 96 0.03 -7.77 -5.27
C LEU A 96 0.40 -7.99 -3.82
N THR A 97 -0.42 -8.78 -3.12
CA THR A 97 -0.10 -9.29 -1.78
C THR A 97 -0.53 -10.74 -1.67
N THR A 98 0.29 -11.57 -1.03
CA THR A 98 -0.07 -12.96 -0.72
C THR A 98 -0.29 -13.11 0.78
N ARG A 99 -1.46 -13.65 1.14
CA ARG A 99 -1.96 -13.75 2.51
C ARG A 99 -2.34 -15.19 2.82
N LYS A 100 -2.29 -15.51 4.11
CA LYS A 100 -2.76 -16.80 4.66
C LYS A 100 -3.92 -16.56 5.60
N LEU A 101 -4.96 -17.37 5.48
CA LEU A 101 -5.98 -17.48 6.52
C LEU A 101 -5.36 -18.23 7.70
N VAL A 102 -5.11 -17.56 8.82
CA VAL A 102 -4.37 -18.12 9.98
C VAL A 102 -5.25 -18.41 11.20
N GLY A 103 -6.53 -18.05 11.12
CA GLY A 103 -7.55 -18.25 12.13
C GLY A 103 -8.92 -17.87 11.58
N GLU A 104 -9.96 -17.97 12.41
CA GLU A 104 -11.30 -17.50 12.02
C GLU A 104 -11.25 -16.01 11.74
N ASN A 105 -11.42 -15.63 10.46
CA ASN A 105 -11.36 -14.24 10.01
C ASN A 105 -10.05 -13.51 10.33
N GLN A 106 -8.92 -14.23 10.41
CA GLN A 106 -7.60 -13.63 10.64
C GLN A 106 -6.65 -13.86 9.48
N LEU A 107 -5.97 -12.79 9.06
CA LEU A 107 -5.00 -12.80 7.98
C LEU A 107 -3.57 -12.70 8.50
N GLY A 108 -2.71 -13.57 8.00
CA GLY A 108 -1.26 -13.45 8.09
C GLY A 108 -0.66 -13.03 6.75
N GLU A 109 0.46 -12.31 6.79
CA GLU A 109 1.21 -11.91 5.59
C GLU A 109 2.34 -12.90 5.29
N ILE A 110 2.44 -13.40 4.05
CA ILE A 110 3.43 -14.43 3.67
C ILE A 110 4.62 -13.82 2.96
N THR A 111 4.37 -12.94 2.00
CA THR A 111 5.37 -12.41 1.07
C THR A 111 5.44 -10.89 1.17
N GLU A 112 6.60 -10.33 0.80
CA GLU A 112 6.69 -8.89 0.52
C GLU A 112 5.72 -8.53 -0.61
N ARG A 113 5.19 -7.31 -0.59
CA ARG A 113 4.24 -6.83 -1.60
C ARG A 113 5.00 -6.50 -2.88
N ALA A 114 4.32 -6.61 -4.01
CA ALA A 114 4.87 -6.23 -5.30
C ALA A 114 3.92 -5.27 -5.99
N GLY A 115 4.44 -4.17 -6.53
CA GLY A 115 3.65 -3.14 -7.20
C GLY A 115 4.37 -2.61 -8.43
N ASP A 116 3.62 -2.23 -9.45
CA ASP A 116 4.17 -1.58 -10.65
C ASP A 116 3.14 -0.70 -11.36
N TYR A 117 3.62 0.24 -12.18
CA TYR A 117 2.84 1.09 -13.05
C TYR A 117 2.44 0.33 -14.32
N CYS A 118 1.38 -0.47 -14.21
CA CYS A 118 0.78 -1.21 -15.32
C CYS A 118 -0.75 -1.31 -15.20
N GLY A 119 -1.38 -0.28 -14.65
CA GLY A 119 -2.83 -0.19 -14.57
C GLY A 119 -3.51 0.02 -15.93
N SER A 120 -4.85 0.02 -15.92
CA SER A 120 -5.63 0.14 -17.16
C SER A 120 -5.48 1.47 -17.91
N SER A 121 -5.02 2.55 -17.28
CA SER A 121 -4.84 3.85 -17.96
C SER A 121 -3.75 3.80 -19.03
N PHE A 122 -2.79 2.88 -18.91
CA PHE A 122 -1.77 2.66 -19.94
C PHE A 122 -2.36 2.13 -21.25
N ILE A 123 -3.50 1.44 -21.18
CA ILE A 123 -4.26 1.02 -22.38
C ILE A 123 -4.92 2.24 -23.03
N ASP A 124 -5.41 3.19 -22.23
CA ASP A 124 -5.98 4.44 -22.74
C ASP A 124 -4.90 5.28 -23.45
N GLU A 125 -3.69 5.32 -22.90
CA GLU A 125 -2.53 5.95 -23.54
C GLU A 125 -2.11 5.23 -24.82
N ALA A 126 -2.13 3.90 -24.85
CA ALA A 126 -1.87 3.11 -26.05
C ALA A 126 -2.91 3.40 -27.15
N PHE A 127 -4.18 3.50 -26.79
CA PHE A 127 -5.25 3.94 -27.70
C PHE A 127 -5.01 5.36 -28.23
N LEU A 128 -4.68 6.32 -27.36
CA LEU A 128 -4.39 7.69 -27.78
C LEU A 128 -3.18 7.77 -28.73
N LYS A 129 -2.15 6.96 -28.48
CA LYS A 129 -0.98 6.83 -29.36
C LYS A 129 -1.35 6.23 -30.71
N HIS A 130 -2.23 5.22 -30.72
CA HIS A 130 -2.73 4.63 -31.96
C HIS A 130 -3.51 5.66 -32.78
N ILE A 131 -4.47 6.38 -32.18
CA ILE A 131 -5.17 7.48 -32.88
C ILE A 131 -4.17 8.55 -33.35
N GLY A 132 -3.18 8.91 -32.52
CA GLY A 132 -2.11 9.84 -32.87
C GLY A 132 -1.26 9.39 -34.06
N SER A 133 -1.12 8.08 -34.32
CA SER A 133 -0.45 7.56 -35.51
C SER A 133 -1.24 7.81 -36.80
N ILE A 134 -2.57 7.91 -36.70
CA ILE A 134 -3.48 8.16 -37.82
C ILE A 134 -3.64 9.66 -38.08
N VAL A 135 -3.87 10.44 -37.02
CA VAL A 135 -4.23 11.87 -37.11
C VAL A 135 -3.10 12.83 -36.78
N GLY A 136 -1.92 12.28 -36.47
CA GLY A 136 -0.71 12.99 -36.04
C GLY A 136 -0.64 13.21 -34.53
N ASN A 137 0.48 12.83 -33.89
CA ASN A 137 0.67 12.99 -32.43
C ASN A 137 0.51 14.45 -31.97
N SER A 138 0.98 15.41 -32.77
CA SER A 138 0.82 16.84 -32.47
C SER A 138 -0.66 17.29 -32.38
N THR A 139 -1.58 16.56 -33.03
CA THR A 139 -3.02 16.79 -32.96
C THR A 139 -3.55 16.37 -31.59
N ILE A 140 -3.12 15.22 -31.09
CA ILE A 140 -3.49 14.72 -29.76
C ILE A 140 -2.96 15.65 -28.67
N ASP A 141 -1.72 16.13 -28.79
CA ASP A 141 -1.12 17.09 -27.85
C ASP A 141 -1.93 18.40 -27.79
N LYS A 142 -2.31 18.96 -28.94
CA LYS A 142 -3.16 20.15 -28.99
C LYS A 142 -4.54 19.93 -28.34
N LEU A 143 -5.11 18.73 -28.47
CA LEU A 143 -6.37 18.37 -27.83
C LEU A 143 -6.25 18.27 -26.32
N ARG A 144 -5.13 17.72 -25.82
CA ARG A 144 -4.81 17.68 -24.38
C ARG A 144 -4.79 19.09 -23.79
N ASP A 145 -4.09 20.03 -24.44
CA ASP A 145 -3.91 21.40 -23.94
C ASP A 145 -5.18 22.24 -23.99
N LYS A 146 -5.95 22.15 -25.08
CA LYS A 146 -7.02 23.14 -25.37
C LYS A 146 -8.43 22.61 -25.15
N LYS A 147 -8.65 21.29 -25.13
CA LYS A 147 -9.99 20.67 -25.16
C LYS A 147 -10.06 19.33 -24.40
N SER A 148 -9.59 19.31 -23.16
CA SER A 148 -9.57 18.11 -22.30
C SER A 148 -10.91 17.34 -22.24
N LYS A 149 -12.05 18.03 -22.20
CA LYS A 149 -13.39 17.39 -22.18
C LYS A 149 -13.70 16.57 -23.44
N SER A 150 -13.27 17.03 -24.61
CA SER A 150 -13.50 16.31 -25.87
C SER A 150 -12.61 15.08 -25.97
N LEU A 151 -11.36 15.20 -25.49
CA LEU A 151 -10.45 14.07 -25.38
C LEU A 151 -10.99 13.03 -24.38
N GLN A 152 -11.47 13.47 -23.22
CA GLN A 152 -12.11 12.60 -22.23
C GLN A 152 -13.33 11.87 -22.80
N ARG A 153 -14.16 12.53 -23.62
CA ARG A 153 -15.29 11.89 -24.30
C ARG A 153 -14.84 10.78 -25.25
N MET A 154 -13.74 10.99 -25.99
CA MET A 154 -13.19 9.98 -26.89
C MET A 154 -12.64 8.78 -26.13
N VAL A 155 -11.91 9.01 -25.05
CA VAL A 155 -11.41 7.92 -24.17
C VAL A 155 -12.56 7.18 -23.49
N ASP A 156 -13.57 7.89 -22.96
CA ASP A 156 -14.77 7.25 -22.36
C ASP A 156 -15.54 6.41 -23.39
N HIS A 157 -15.65 6.88 -24.64
CA HIS A 157 -16.25 6.11 -25.72
C HIS A 157 -15.48 4.82 -26.01
N PHE A 158 -14.15 4.92 -26.19
CA PHE A 158 -13.27 3.75 -26.34
C PHE A 158 -13.39 2.80 -25.16
N CYS A 159 -13.39 3.30 -23.93
CA CYS A 159 -13.52 2.49 -22.73
C CYS A 159 -14.80 1.63 -22.76
N ARG A 160 -15.94 2.25 -23.06
CA ARG A 160 -17.25 1.57 -23.04
C ARG A 160 -17.48 0.64 -24.21
N LYS A 161 -16.93 0.96 -25.39
CA LYS A 161 -17.22 0.26 -26.65
C LYS A 161 -16.16 -0.76 -27.05
N ALA A 162 -14.91 -0.53 -26.67
CA ALA A 162 -13.79 -1.41 -26.96
C ALA A 162 -13.22 -2.03 -25.68
N LYS A 163 -12.67 -1.22 -24.78
CA LYS A 163 -11.83 -1.70 -23.67
C LYS A 163 -12.55 -2.62 -22.69
N PHE A 164 -13.73 -2.23 -22.21
CA PHE A 164 -14.49 -3.01 -21.23
C PHE A 164 -15.09 -4.31 -21.79
N PRO A 165 -15.68 -4.33 -23.02
CA PRO A 165 -16.18 -5.58 -23.60
C PRO A 165 -15.10 -6.51 -24.15
N PHE A 166 -13.87 -6.02 -24.40
CA PHE A 166 -12.79 -6.83 -24.98
C PHE A 166 -12.46 -8.08 -24.16
N THR A 167 -12.58 -9.25 -24.78
CA THR A 167 -12.30 -10.56 -24.18
C THR A 167 -11.02 -11.21 -24.72
N GLY A 168 -10.55 -10.76 -25.89
CA GLY A 168 -9.46 -11.37 -26.64
C GLY A 168 -9.75 -12.73 -27.26
N GLU A 169 -11.02 -13.16 -27.30
CA GLU A 169 -11.45 -14.45 -27.88
C GLU A 169 -12.20 -14.27 -29.21
N ASP A 170 -12.98 -13.20 -29.34
CA ASP A 170 -13.74 -12.88 -30.53
C ASP A 170 -12.85 -12.18 -31.56
N THR A 171 -12.33 -12.94 -32.53
CA THR A 171 -11.44 -12.41 -33.57
C THR A 171 -12.13 -11.48 -34.55
N ASP A 172 -13.48 -11.51 -34.60
CA ASP A 172 -14.28 -10.60 -35.41
C ASP A 172 -14.61 -9.30 -34.65
N PHE A 173 -14.10 -9.14 -33.42
CA PHE A 173 -14.31 -7.95 -32.62
C PHE A 173 -13.60 -6.74 -33.22
N GLN A 174 -14.35 -5.67 -33.43
CA GLN A 174 -13.88 -4.44 -34.03
C GLN A 174 -14.45 -3.24 -33.28
N TYR A 175 -13.71 -2.13 -33.31
CA TYR A 175 -14.16 -0.87 -32.75
C TYR A 175 -14.14 0.25 -33.78
N ASP A 176 -15.30 0.84 -34.01
CA ASP A 176 -15.43 2.01 -34.88
C ASP A 176 -15.56 3.29 -34.05
N LEU A 177 -14.68 4.24 -34.35
CA LEU A 177 -14.74 5.61 -33.84
C LEU A 177 -15.30 6.54 -34.92
N ASP A 178 -16.59 6.88 -34.80
CA ASP A 178 -17.17 7.99 -35.56
C ASP A 178 -16.62 9.32 -35.03
N VAL A 179 -15.68 9.90 -35.78
CA VAL A 179 -15.03 11.17 -35.43
C VAL A 179 -16.04 12.31 -35.36
N LEU A 180 -17.06 12.31 -36.21
CA LEU A 180 -18.06 13.36 -36.27
C LEU A 180 -19.09 13.24 -35.15
N ASP A 181 -19.33 12.10 -34.54
CA ASP A 181 -20.20 12.04 -33.35
C ASP A 181 -19.40 12.27 -32.05
N VAL A 182 -18.28 11.56 -31.91
CA VAL A 182 -17.55 11.45 -30.65
C VAL A 182 -16.64 12.65 -30.42
N ILE A 183 -15.92 13.11 -31.46
CA ILE A 183 -14.89 14.14 -31.33
C ILE A 183 -14.86 15.13 -32.52
N LYS A 184 -16.00 15.76 -32.83
CA LYS A 184 -16.17 16.78 -33.91
C LYS A 184 -15.03 17.79 -34.04
N VAL A 185 -14.46 18.17 -32.90
CA VAL A 185 -13.38 19.16 -32.82
C VAL A 185 -12.11 18.70 -33.53
N LEU A 186 -11.86 17.39 -33.63
CA LEU A 186 -10.68 16.79 -34.26
C LEU A 186 -10.52 17.28 -35.71
N LYS A 187 -11.63 17.45 -36.45
CA LYS A 187 -11.67 17.99 -37.82
C LYS A 187 -10.93 19.33 -37.99
N LYS A 188 -10.79 20.13 -36.94
CA LYS A 188 -10.10 21.43 -36.98
C LYS A 188 -8.60 21.35 -36.72
N PHE A 189 -8.11 20.22 -36.23
CA PHE A 189 -6.73 20.04 -35.77
C PHE A 189 -5.92 19.05 -36.60
N VAL A 190 -6.59 18.15 -37.33
CA VAL A 190 -5.94 17.24 -38.28
C VAL A 190 -5.20 18.01 -39.38
N ASN A 191 -4.08 17.46 -39.84
CA ASN A 191 -3.37 17.95 -41.02
C ASN A 191 -4.12 17.53 -42.31
N ASP A 192 -3.68 18.06 -43.45
CA ASP A 192 -4.36 17.82 -44.73
C ASP A 192 -4.35 16.33 -45.13
N GLU A 193 -3.23 15.63 -44.93
CA GLU A 193 -3.10 14.19 -45.23
C GLU A 193 -4.09 13.32 -44.41
N ALA A 194 -4.14 13.51 -43.08
CA ALA A 194 -5.07 12.76 -42.24
C ALA A 194 -6.52 13.14 -42.52
N LYS A 195 -6.77 14.39 -42.90
CA LYS A 195 -8.10 14.85 -43.28
C LYS A 195 -8.59 14.15 -44.56
N GLU A 196 -7.76 14.05 -45.59
CA GLU A 196 -8.11 13.32 -46.82
C GLU A 196 -8.42 11.85 -46.54
N LEU A 197 -7.61 11.19 -45.71
CA LEU A 197 -7.83 9.81 -45.29
C LEU A 197 -9.17 9.65 -44.54
N LEU A 198 -9.45 10.52 -43.57
CA LEU A 198 -10.70 10.50 -42.82
C LEU A 198 -11.90 10.79 -43.72
N GLU A 199 -11.81 11.76 -44.64
CA GLU A 199 -12.90 12.06 -45.57
C GLU A 199 -13.22 10.87 -46.49
N LYS A 200 -12.20 10.16 -46.97
CA LYS A 200 -12.36 8.94 -47.77
C LYS A 200 -13.06 7.82 -46.99
N ASN A 201 -12.80 7.72 -45.70
CA ASN A 201 -13.38 6.71 -44.80
C ASN A 201 -14.65 7.21 -44.07
N GLY A 202 -15.30 8.26 -44.58
CA GLY A 202 -16.56 8.75 -44.01
C GLY A 202 -16.43 9.32 -42.60
N TRP A 203 -15.24 9.79 -42.21
CA TRP A 203 -14.87 10.23 -40.86
C TRP A 203 -14.98 9.14 -39.79
N SER A 204 -14.82 7.88 -40.18
CA SER A 204 -14.69 6.75 -39.26
C SER A 204 -13.23 6.30 -39.13
N ILE A 205 -12.82 5.92 -37.93
CA ILE A 205 -11.58 5.18 -37.67
C ILE A 205 -11.97 3.81 -37.15
N GLU A 206 -11.68 2.80 -37.95
CA GLU A 206 -11.86 1.39 -37.66
C GLU A 206 -10.59 0.86 -36.98
N ILE A 207 -10.76 0.19 -35.84
CA ILE A 207 -9.66 -0.43 -35.09
C ILE A 207 -9.97 -1.91 -34.95
N GLU A 208 -9.10 -2.72 -35.53
CA GLU A 208 -9.25 -4.17 -35.63
C GLU A 208 -8.89 -4.89 -34.34
N PHE A 209 -9.34 -6.15 -34.23
CA PHE A 209 -9.04 -7.02 -33.09
C PHE A 209 -7.56 -7.02 -32.68
N GLU A 210 -6.66 -7.23 -33.63
CA GLU A 210 -5.21 -7.32 -33.35
C GLU A 210 -4.63 -5.99 -32.88
N GLU A 211 -5.17 -4.86 -33.34
CA GLU A 211 -4.73 -3.54 -32.91
C GLU A 211 -5.16 -3.28 -31.47
N ILE A 212 -6.41 -3.57 -31.12
CA ILE A 212 -6.90 -3.50 -29.73
C ILE A 212 -6.09 -4.45 -28.84
N LYS A 213 -5.89 -5.69 -29.28
CA LYS A 213 -5.10 -6.68 -28.57
C LYS A 213 -3.68 -6.19 -28.29
N SER A 214 -3.03 -5.55 -29.27
CA SER A 214 -1.69 -4.98 -29.11
C SER A 214 -1.61 -3.85 -28.08
N MET A 215 -2.72 -3.17 -27.78
CA MET A 215 -2.79 -2.16 -26.72
C MET A 215 -2.82 -2.79 -25.33
N PHE A 216 -3.43 -3.97 -25.19
CA PHE A 216 -3.53 -4.69 -23.92
C PHE A 216 -2.31 -5.56 -23.63
N ASP A 217 -1.80 -6.28 -24.63
CA ASP A 217 -0.78 -7.32 -24.50
C ASP A 217 0.43 -6.91 -23.63
N PRO A 218 1.07 -5.74 -23.84
CA PRO A 218 2.23 -5.35 -23.04
C PRO A 218 1.91 -5.17 -21.56
N ILE A 219 0.70 -4.69 -21.25
CA ILE A 219 0.25 -4.39 -19.89
C ILE A 219 -0.12 -5.69 -19.18
N VAL A 220 -0.87 -6.57 -19.86
CA VAL A 220 -1.28 -7.88 -19.33
C VAL A 220 -0.07 -8.78 -19.10
N GLU A 221 0.90 -8.80 -20.03
CA GLU A 221 2.11 -9.60 -19.88
C GLU A 221 2.94 -9.17 -18.67
N LYS A 222 3.03 -7.86 -18.42
CA LYS A 222 3.70 -7.32 -17.23
C LYS A 222 3.03 -7.78 -15.93
N ILE A 223 1.68 -7.75 -15.87
CA ILE A 223 0.93 -8.26 -14.72
C ILE A 223 1.16 -9.76 -14.51
N ILE A 224 1.16 -10.54 -15.60
CA ILE A 224 1.44 -11.98 -15.56
C ILE A 224 2.83 -12.25 -14.99
N GLN A 225 3.86 -11.50 -15.41
CA GLN A 225 5.22 -11.65 -14.88
C GLN A 225 5.30 -11.33 -13.39
N MET A 226 4.59 -10.30 -12.93
CA MET A 226 4.50 -9.96 -11.51
C MET A 226 3.83 -11.09 -10.70
N ILE A 227 2.70 -11.63 -11.17
CA ILE A 227 2.01 -12.77 -10.53
C ILE A 227 2.96 -13.97 -10.47
N GLY A 228 3.65 -14.28 -11.57
CA GLY A 228 4.60 -15.40 -11.63
C GLY A 228 5.71 -15.25 -10.59
N THR A 229 6.33 -14.07 -10.53
CA THR A 229 7.39 -13.75 -9.55
C THR A 229 6.88 -13.86 -8.11
N GLN A 230 5.67 -13.38 -7.85
CA GLN A 230 5.06 -13.43 -6.52
C GLN A 230 4.77 -14.88 -6.10
N LEU A 231 4.28 -15.71 -7.02
CA LEU A 231 4.05 -17.13 -6.78
C LEU A 231 5.37 -17.88 -6.55
N ASP A 232 6.44 -17.54 -7.29
CA ASP A 232 7.76 -18.17 -7.13
C ASP A 232 8.41 -17.81 -5.78
N ASN A 233 8.13 -16.61 -5.26
CA ASN A 233 8.59 -16.15 -3.94
C ASN A 233 7.75 -16.71 -2.78
N CYS A 234 6.58 -17.30 -3.06
CA CYS A 234 5.73 -17.88 -2.05
C CYS A 234 6.21 -19.29 -1.69
N ARG A 235 6.48 -19.53 -0.40
CA ARG A 235 6.91 -20.86 0.08
C ARG A 235 5.76 -21.88 0.11
N ASP A 236 4.54 -21.38 0.32
CA ASP A 236 3.33 -22.18 0.39
C ASP A 236 2.63 -22.22 -0.97
N GLU A 237 1.86 -23.27 -1.23
CA GLU A 237 1.01 -23.36 -2.42
C GLU A 237 -0.09 -22.27 -2.38
N CYS A 238 -0.09 -21.38 -3.37
CA CYS A 238 -1.16 -20.39 -3.52
C CYS A 238 -2.41 -21.06 -4.10
N SER A 239 -3.47 -21.16 -3.32
CA SER A 239 -4.69 -21.85 -3.75
C SER A 239 -5.59 -20.96 -4.62
N ILE A 240 -5.60 -19.65 -4.38
CA ILE A 240 -6.55 -18.73 -5.01
C ILE A 240 -5.87 -17.42 -5.39
N ILE A 241 -6.19 -16.91 -6.57
CA ILE A 241 -5.92 -15.52 -6.96
C ILE A 241 -7.24 -14.76 -7.02
N PHE A 242 -7.33 -13.64 -6.30
CA PHE A 242 -8.44 -12.70 -6.39
C PHE A 242 -8.03 -11.48 -7.22
N LEU A 243 -8.80 -11.20 -8.26
CA LEU A 243 -8.70 -9.96 -9.03
C LEU A 243 -9.63 -8.92 -8.43
N VAL A 244 -9.07 -7.78 -8.04
CA VAL A 244 -9.79 -6.60 -7.56
C VAL A 244 -9.41 -5.37 -8.38
N GLY A 245 -10.02 -4.23 -8.09
CA GLY A 245 -9.81 -2.99 -8.83
C GLY A 245 -10.62 -2.92 -10.13
N GLY A 246 -10.60 -1.75 -10.76
CA GLY A 246 -11.35 -1.47 -11.98
C GLY A 246 -10.95 -2.38 -13.14
N PHE A 247 -9.64 -2.60 -13.31
CA PHE A 247 -9.09 -3.42 -14.39
C PHE A 247 -9.19 -4.92 -14.09
N GLY A 248 -9.32 -5.32 -12.83
CA GLY A 248 -9.52 -6.73 -12.44
C GLY A 248 -10.80 -7.36 -13.02
N GLN A 249 -11.74 -6.53 -13.49
CA GLN A 249 -12.95 -6.96 -14.20
C GLN A 249 -12.74 -7.33 -15.66
N SER A 250 -11.57 -6.99 -16.24
CA SER A 250 -11.29 -7.26 -17.65
C SER A 250 -11.30 -8.78 -17.89
N LYS A 251 -12.22 -9.23 -18.76
CA LYS A 251 -12.28 -10.63 -19.19
C LYS A 251 -10.99 -11.05 -19.87
N TYR A 252 -10.42 -10.18 -20.69
CA TYR A 252 -9.13 -10.44 -21.32
C TYR A 252 -8.01 -10.70 -20.30
N LEU A 253 -7.87 -9.82 -19.29
CA LEU A 253 -6.88 -10.01 -18.23
C LEU A 253 -7.11 -11.33 -17.48
N LYS A 254 -8.35 -11.60 -17.06
CA LYS A 254 -8.72 -12.84 -16.36
C LYS A 254 -8.35 -14.07 -17.18
N ASN A 255 -8.77 -14.13 -18.45
CA ASN A 255 -8.54 -15.27 -19.34
C ASN A 255 -7.04 -15.54 -19.52
N ARG A 256 -6.24 -14.48 -19.69
CA ARG A 256 -4.79 -14.59 -19.86
C ARG A 256 -4.08 -15.07 -18.58
N ILE A 257 -4.54 -14.64 -17.40
CA ILE A 257 -4.04 -15.14 -16.11
C ILE A 257 -4.45 -16.62 -15.92
N GLU A 258 -5.69 -16.98 -16.23
CA GLU A 258 -6.19 -18.36 -16.16
C GLU A 258 -5.41 -19.30 -17.08
N GLU A 259 -5.21 -18.91 -18.34
CA GLU A 259 -4.43 -19.71 -19.28
C GLU A 259 -3.01 -19.97 -18.77
N LYS A 260 -2.37 -18.96 -18.17
CA LYS A 260 -0.99 -19.04 -17.69
C LYS A 260 -0.83 -19.82 -16.38
N PHE A 261 -1.80 -19.70 -15.45
CA PHE A 261 -1.65 -20.17 -14.08
C PHE A 261 -2.61 -21.28 -13.66
N LYS A 262 -3.48 -21.79 -14.55
CA LYS A 262 -4.40 -22.92 -14.28
C LYS A 262 -3.73 -24.16 -13.69
N ASP A 263 -2.47 -24.43 -14.04
CA ASP A 263 -1.73 -25.60 -13.57
C ASP A 263 -0.99 -25.33 -12.24
N ARG A 264 -0.96 -24.07 -11.78
CA ARG A 264 -0.24 -23.63 -10.57
C ARG A 264 -1.16 -23.17 -9.45
N VAL A 265 -2.38 -22.71 -9.76
CA VAL A 265 -3.33 -22.12 -8.82
C VAL A 265 -4.69 -22.74 -9.04
N LYS A 266 -5.36 -23.17 -7.96
CA LYS A 266 -6.63 -23.92 -8.04
C LYS A 266 -7.78 -23.07 -8.57
N SER A 267 -7.81 -21.78 -8.24
CA SER A 267 -8.89 -20.88 -8.64
C SER A 267 -8.42 -19.45 -8.88
N ILE A 268 -8.94 -18.82 -9.93
CA ILE A 268 -8.76 -17.40 -10.22
C ILE A 268 -10.14 -16.75 -10.28
N VAL A 269 -10.38 -15.78 -9.40
CA VAL A 269 -11.72 -15.26 -9.14
C VAL A 269 -11.70 -13.75 -9.22
N VAL A 270 -12.64 -13.17 -9.96
CA VAL A 270 -12.93 -11.73 -9.86
C VAL A 270 -13.82 -11.52 -8.64
N SER A 271 -13.41 -10.63 -7.74
CA SER A 271 -14.18 -10.36 -6.53
C SER A 271 -15.57 -9.80 -6.86
N LYS A 272 -16.55 -9.98 -5.97
CA LYS A 272 -17.97 -9.64 -6.22
C LYS A 272 -18.19 -8.15 -6.52
N GLU A 273 -17.44 -7.26 -5.86
CA GLU A 273 -17.46 -5.82 -6.11
C GLU A 273 -16.02 -5.29 -6.20
N PRO A 274 -15.31 -5.58 -7.30
CA PRO A 274 -13.85 -5.42 -7.35
C PRO A 274 -13.43 -3.94 -7.29
N VAL A 275 -14.23 -3.04 -7.85
CA VAL A 275 -14.00 -1.58 -7.79
C VAL A 275 -14.17 -1.03 -6.36
N ALA A 276 -15.04 -1.64 -5.55
CA ALA A 276 -15.32 -1.21 -4.18
C ALA A 276 -14.55 -2.02 -3.13
N ALA A 277 -13.76 -3.02 -3.53
CA ALA A 277 -13.13 -3.98 -2.64
C ALA A 277 -12.26 -3.29 -1.58
N VAL A 278 -11.44 -2.32 -1.99
CA VAL A 278 -10.56 -1.56 -1.09
C VAL A 278 -11.37 -0.75 -0.08
N VAL A 279 -12.34 0.06 -0.53
CA VAL A 279 -13.11 0.93 0.39
C VAL A 279 -14.00 0.14 1.35
N ARG A 280 -14.58 -0.98 0.89
CA ARG A 280 -15.35 -1.89 1.74
C ARG A 280 -14.46 -2.63 2.72
N GLY A 281 -13.28 -3.06 2.26
CA GLY A 281 -12.24 -3.66 3.09
C GLY A 281 -11.74 -2.73 4.19
N ALA A 282 -11.53 -1.46 3.89
CA ALA A 282 -11.12 -0.45 4.87
C ALA A 282 -12.21 -0.22 5.92
N THR A 283 -13.48 -0.29 5.53
CA THR A 283 -14.61 -0.25 6.47
C THR A 283 -14.58 -1.46 7.42
N LEU A 284 -14.37 -2.66 6.89
CA LEU A 284 -14.26 -3.90 7.68
C LEU A 284 -13.03 -3.86 8.63
N PHE A 285 -11.92 -3.29 8.19
CA PHE A 285 -10.76 -3.03 9.03
C PHE A 285 -11.11 -2.11 10.21
N GLY A 286 -11.82 -1.01 9.94
CA GLY A 286 -12.26 -0.07 10.97
C GLY A 286 -13.20 -0.70 11.99
N LEU A 287 -14.13 -1.56 11.54
CA LEU A 287 -15.01 -2.33 12.42
C LEU A 287 -14.20 -3.27 13.33
N SER A 288 -13.24 -4.02 12.78
CA SER A 288 -12.38 -4.89 13.58
C SER A 288 -11.53 -4.11 14.61
N LEU A 289 -11.07 -2.90 14.26
CA LEU A 289 -10.36 -2.03 15.18
C LEU A 289 -11.28 -1.52 16.30
N TYR A 290 -12.50 -1.11 15.96
CA TYR A 290 -13.51 -0.71 16.93
C TYR A 290 -13.85 -1.84 17.90
N ASP A 291 -14.14 -3.04 17.39
CA ASP A 291 -14.47 -4.21 18.21
C ASP A 291 -13.33 -4.55 19.15
N LYS A 292 -12.08 -4.48 18.67
CA LYS A 292 -10.89 -4.66 19.50
C LYS A 292 -10.81 -3.64 20.63
N ILE A 293 -10.94 -2.35 20.32
CA ILE A 293 -10.84 -1.26 21.31
C ILE A 293 -11.99 -1.30 22.32
N TYR A 294 -13.21 -1.60 21.87
CA TYR A 294 -14.40 -1.64 22.71
C TYR A 294 -14.37 -2.86 23.63
N ASN A 295 -14.05 -4.04 23.11
CA ASN A 295 -14.10 -5.29 23.88
C ASN A 295 -12.86 -5.53 24.74
N MET A 296 -11.70 -4.93 24.42
CA MET A 296 -10.57 -4.83 25.35
C MET A 296 -10.97 -4.18 26.69
N ARG A 297 -11.95 -3.26 26.68
CA ARG A 297 -12.46 -2.63 27.91
C ARG A 297 -13.35 -3.56 28.73
N ASN A 298 -13.82 -4.66 28.13
CA ASN A 298 -14.72 -5.64 28.73
C ASN A 298 -14.03 -6.99 29.02
N ASP A 299 -12.70 -7.09 28.86
CA ASP A 299 -11.91 -8.31 29.11
C ASP A 299 -12.32 -9.52 28.25
N GLU A 300 -12.85 -9.27 27.05
CA GLU A 300 -13.17 -10.28 26.05
C GLU A 300 -12.04 -10.36 24.99
N ASP A 301 -11.54 -11.58 24.73
CA ASP A 301 -10.51 -11.85 23.72
C ASP A 301 -11.07 -11.67 22.30
N VAL A 302 -11.06 -10.44 21.80
CA VAL A 302 -11.46 -10.13 20.41
C VAL A 302 -10.25 -10.11 19.49
N LEU A 303 -10.28 -11.04 18.53
CA LEU A 303 -9.26 -11.19 17.52
C LEU A 303 -9.32 -10.05 16.50
N PHE A 304 -8.20 -9.34 16.34
CA PHE A 304 -8.03 -8.38 15.26
C PHE A 304 -7.90 -9.11 13.91
N VAL A 305 -8.48 -8.53 12.87
CA VAL A 305 -8.55 -9.14 11.52
C VAL A 305 -7.18 -9.41 10.89
N LEU A 306 -6.16 -8.61 11.26
CA LEU A 306 -4.79 -8.86 10.88
C LEU A 306 -4.05 -9.48 12.07
N LYS A 307 -3.41 -10.63 11.88
CA LYS A 307 -2.63 -11.30 12.94
C LYS A 307 -1.19 -10.79 12.98
N ASN A 308 -0.55 -10.71 11.82
CA ASN A 308 0.86 -10.34 11.70
C ASN A 308 1.15 -9.59 10.41
N ARG A 309 2.33 -8.96 10.40
CA ARG A 309 2.92 -8.29 9.24
C ARG A 309 4.36 -8.75 9.05
N LYS A 310 4.79 -8.75 7.80
CA LYS A 310 6.18 -8.99 7.44
C LYS A 310 6.94 -7.65 7.47
N LEU A 311 8.10 -7.60 8.13
CA LEU A 311 8.88 -6.36 8.22
C LEU A 311 9.66 -6.08 6.93
N ASN A 312 9.51 -4.89 6.35
CA ASN A 312 10.21 -4.48 5.13
C ASN A 312 11.65 -3.99 5.38
N PHE A 313 12.00 -3.72 6.65
CA PHE A 313 13.31 -3.19 7.03
C PHE A 313 13.88 -3.94 8.23
N THR A 314 15.19 -3.90 8.37
CA THR A 314 15.88 -4.23 9.61
C THR A 314 15.88 -2.98 10.49
N TYR A 315 15.36 -3.12 11.70
CA TYR A 315 15.27 -2.05 12.69
C TYR A 315 16.36 -2.23 13.73
N GLY A 316 16.95 -1.13 14.18
CA GLY A 316 17.93 -1.20 15.26
C GLY A 316 18.29 0.14 15.86
N ILE A 317 19.20 0.09 16.81
CA ILE A 317 19.74 1.27 17.50
C ILE A 317 21.25 1.28 17.39
N LYS A 318 21.82 2.48 17.56
CA LYS A 318 23.25 2.66 17.75
C LYS A 318 23.59 2.42 19.21
N VAL A 319 24.52 1.51 19.48
CA VAL A 319 25.05 1.25 20.82
C VAL A 319 26.57 1.39 20.85
N PHE A 320 27.09 1.85 21.98
CA PHE A 320 28.52 1.86 22.25
C PHE A 320 28.92 0.54 22.92
N LYS A 321 29.88 -0.17 22.33
CA LYS A 321 30.47 -1.38 22.94
C LYS A 321 31.97 -1.18 23.17
N PRO A 322 32.57 -1.83 24.18
CA PRO A 322 34.03 -1.80 24.35
C PRO A 322 34.74 -2.32 23.10
N PHE A 323 35.78 -1.62 22.65
CA PHE A 323 36.58 -2.02 21.49
C PHE A 323 37.34 -3.32 21.78
N ARG A 324 37.31 -4.29 20.86
CA ARG A 324 37.96 -5.60 21.00
C ARG A 324 38.94 -5.89 19.87
N LYS A 325 39.86 -6.83 20.10
CA LYS A 325 40.79 -7.32 19.07
C LYS A 325 39.99 -7.94 17.92
N GLY A 326 40.13 -7.39 16.72
CA GLY A 326 39.35 -7.75 15.52
C GLY A 326 38.34 -6.68 15.08
N ASP A 327 38.12 -5.65 15.90
CA ASP A 327 37.37 -4.46 15.47
C ASP A 327 38.22 -3.57 14.54
N PRO A 328 37.59 -2.88 13.56
CA PRO A 328 38.28 -1.94 12.68
C PRO A 328 38.90 -0.79 13.50
N PRO A 329 40.23 -0.65 13.53
CA PRO A 329 40.91 0.33 14.37
C PRO A 329 40.46 1.77 14.12
N GLU A 330 40.14 2.10 12.86
CA GLU A 330 39.66 3.41 12.42
C GLU A 330 38.29 3.81 13.03
N ARG A 331 37.55 2.85 13.60
CA ARG A 331 36.25 3.10 14.25
C ARG A 331 36.34 3.21 15.77
N LYS A 332 37.54 3.11 16.33
CA LYS A 332 37.77 3.23 17.77
C LYS A 332 37.60 4.68 18.20
N THR A 333 36.70 4.93 19.16
CA THR A 333 36.54 6.25 19.76
C THR A 333 37.67 6.56 20.73
N SER A 334 37.89 7.84 21.02
CA SER A 334 38.88 8.31 22.01
C SER A 334 38.73 7.64 23.37
N ASN A 335 37.51 7.25 23.73
CA ASN A 335 37.17 6.65 25.02
C ASN A 335 37.30 5.11 25.00
N GLY A 336 37.83 4.50 23.93
CA GLY A 336 38.04 3.06 23.85
C GLY A 336 36.79 2.24 23.50
N PHE A 337 35.75 2.86 22.96
CA PHE A 337 34.53 2.21 22.50
C PHE A 337 34.49 2.11 20.97
N ILE A 338 33.54 1.34 20.47
CA ILE A 338 33.16 1.28 19.06
C ILE A 338 31.63 1.42 18.95
N GLN A 339 31.17 2.22 17.99
CA GLN A 339 29.75 2.31 17.66
C GLN A 339 29.36 1.11 16.81
N ARG A 340 28.31 0.39 17.23
CA ARG A 340 27.77 -0.75 16.48
C ARG A 340 26.28 -0.64 16.31
N PHE A 341 25.79 -1.24 15.25
CA PHE A 341 24.36 -1.46 15.08
C PHE A 341 23.92 -2.61 15.99
N HIS A 342 22.91 -2.35 16.80
CA HIS A 342 22.22 -3.36 17.59
C HIS A 342 20.84 -3.56 17.00
N ARG A 343 20.67 -4.69 16.31
CA ARG A 343 19.41 -5.08 15.69
C ARG A 343 18.33 -5.31 16.75
N ILE A 344 17.18 -4.71 16.53
CA ILE A 344 15.94 -4.93 17.27
C ILE A 344 15.10 -5.97 16.54
N ALA A 345 14.85 -5.76 15.25
CA ALA A 345 14.06 -6.67 14.41
C ALA A 345 14.70 -6.78 13.03
N LYS A 346 14.58 -7.93 12.37
CA LYS A 346 15.18 -8.17 11.05
C LYS A 346 14.16 -7.94 9.95
N ARG A 347 14.63 -7.44 8.80
CA ARG A 347 13.85 -7.52 7.56
C ARG A 347 13.41 -8.97 7.34
N ASP A 348 12.19 -9.12 6.86
CA ASP A 348 11.45 -10.37 6.63
C ASP A 348 10.97 -11.11 7.87
N ASP A 349 11.24 -10.63 9.08
CA ASP A 349 10.61 -11.19 10.27
C ASP A 349 9.09 -10.98 10.20
N ILE A 350 8.34 -12.03 10.54
CA ILE A 350 6.89 -11.96 10.71
C ILE A 350 6.64 -11.58 12.17
N VAL A 351 5.98 -10.46 12.38
CA VAL A 351 5.73 -9.90 13.71
C VAL A 351 4.23 -9.77 13.92
N ASP A 352 3.75 -10.38 15.01
CA ASP A 352 2.34 -10.30 15.41
C ASP A 352 1.98 -8.86 15.77
N ILE A 353 0.75 -8.46 15.44
CA ILE A 353 0.27 -7.12 15.74
C ILE A 353 0.21 -6.92 17.26
N ASP A 354 0.71 -5.76 17.70
CA ASP A 354 0.88 -5.35 19.11
C ASP A 354 1.97 -6.10 19.88
N SER A 355 2.70 -7.01 19.24
CA SER A 355 3.84 -7.65 19.91
C SER A 355 4.95 -6.64 20.17
N GLU A 356 5.48 -6.67 21.40
CA GLU A 356 6.56 -5.82 21.86
C GLU A 356 7.90 -6.54 21.73
N ILE A 357 8.86 -5.93 21.03
CA ILE A 357 10.25 -6.40 21.03
C ILE A 357 11.05 -5.56 22.04
N ARG A 358 11.39 -6.18 23.17
CA ARG A 358 12.08 -5.53 24.29
C ARG A 358 13.58 -5.65 24.20
N ILE A 359 14.27 -4.52 24.34
CA ILE A 359 15.71 -4.41 24.49
C ILE A 359 16.05 -4.18 25.95
N TYR A 360 16.99 -4.96 26.46
CA TYR A 360 17.37 -4.99 27.87
C TYR A 360 18.81 -4.49 28.09
N ASN A 361 19.15 -4.28 29.35
CA ASN A 361 20.49 -3.94 29.85
C ASN A 361 21.05 -2.64 29.26
N LEU A 362 20.21 -1.61 29.11
CA LEU A 362 20.65 -0.29 28.69
C LEU A 362 21.00 0.54 29.92
N CYS A 363 22.19 1.10 29.95
CA CYS A 363 22.65 1.93 31.07
C CYS A 363 22.92 3.37 30.61
N PRO A 364 22.65 4.37 31.44
CA PRO A 364 23.10 5.74 31.20
C PRO A 364 24.61 5.79 31.08
N VAL A 365 25.12 6.64 30.17
CA VAL A 365 26.57 6.83 29.99
C VAL A 365 27.16 7.62 31.16
N SER A 366 26.33 8.44 31.81
CA SER A 366 26.70 9.26 32.97
C SER A 366 25.68 9.11 34.10
N GLY A 367 26.16 9.10 35.35
CA GLY A 367 25.32 9.07 36.55
C GLY A 367 24.40 10.29 36.69
N PHE A 368 24.73 11.41 36.04
CA PHE A 368 23.92 12.65 36.07
C PHE A 368 22.93 12.78 34.91
N GLN A 369 22.92 11.82 33.99
CA GLN A 369 22.09 11.87 32.80
C GLN A 369 20.61 11.80 33.17
N THR A 370 19.82 12.81 32.85
CA THR A 370 18.37 12.85 33.17
C THR A 370 17.49 12.29 32.05
N PHE A 371 18.03 12.12 30.85
CA PHE A 371 17.32 11.52 29.71
C PHE A 371 18.20 10.53 28.95
N ALA A 372 17.64 9.40 28.52
CA ALA A 372 18.25 8.54 27.51
C ALA A 372 17.61 8.78 26.14
N THR A 373 18.45 9.07 25.15
CA THR A 373 18.02 9.32 23.77
C THR A 373 18.52 8.20 22.88
N PHE A 374 17.60 7.51 22.20
CA PHE A 374 17.88 6.46 21.24
C PHE A 374 17.39 6.88 19.85
N TYR A 375 18.29 6.85 18.88
CA TYR A 375 17.91 6.98 17.47
C TYR A 375 17.56 5.59 16.94
N ILE A 376 16.34 5.42 16.46
CA ILE A 376 15.89 4.19 15.81
C ILE A 376 16.27 4.30 14.34
N TYR A 377 17.12 3.37 13.89
CA TYR A 377 17.60 3.28 12.52
C TYR A 377 16.87 2.19 11.75
N ILE A 378 16.69 2.41 10.45
CA ILE A 378 16.18 1.43 9.49
C ILE A 378 17.18 1.22 8.34
N THR A 379 17.20 0.00 7.80
CA THR A 379 17.98 -0.34 6.61
C THR A 379 17.35 -1.51 5.84
N LYS A 380 17.62 -1.59 4.52
CA LYS A 380 17.27 -2.74 3.67
C LYS A 380 18.25 -3.91 3.84
N GLU A 381 19.39 -3.72 4.52
CA GLU A 381 20.35 -4.78 4.83
C GLU A 381 19.81 -5.79 5.86
N TYR A 382 20.08 -7.08 5.67
CA TYR A 382 19.62 -8.15 6.56
C TYR A 382 20.41 -8.24 7.88
N ASP A 383 21.72 -8.10 7.83
CA ASP A 383 22.61 -8.30 8.97
C ASP A 383 23.68 -7.19 9.06
N PRO A 384 23.27 -5.91 9.15
CA PRO A 384 24.20 -4.79 9.26
C PRO A 384 25.01 -4.85 10.56
N LYS A 385 26.30 -4.50 10.47
CA LYS A 385 27.22 -4.47 11.63
C LYS A 385 27.40 -3.07 12.22
N TYR A 386 27.32 -2.04 11.38
CA TYR A 386 27.59 -0.65 11.72
C TYR A 386 26.45 0.24 11.21
N CYS A 387 26.34 1.46 11.73
CA CYS A 387 25.25 2.38 11.41
C CYS A 387 25.52 3.28 10.20
N ASP A 388 26.37 2.87 9.26
CA ASP A 388 26.77 3.71 8.13
C ASP A 388 25.70 3.68 7.04
N GLY A 389 25.33 4.84 6.50
CA GLY A 389 24.33 4.94 5.43
C GLY A 389 22.90 4.56 5.83
N MET A 390 22.61 4.41 7.13
CA MET A 390 21.29 4.08 7.63
C MET A 390 20.42 5.32 7.81
N GLU A 391 19.13 5.16 7.58
CA GLU A 391 18.13 6.21 7.81
C GLU A 391 17.65 6.18 9.26
N VAL A 392 17.48 7.36 9.86
CA VAL A 392 16.91 7.50 11.20
C VAL A 392 15.40 7.61 11.06
N LEU A 393 14.69 6.57 11.52
CA LEU A 393 13.23 6.52 11.55
C LEU A 393 12.63 7.52 12.55
N GLY A 394 13.26 7.64 13.71
CA GLY A 394 12.76 8.48 14.79
C GLY A 394 13.66 8.45 16.02
N THR A 395 13.30 9.27 16.99
CA THR A 395 14.03 9.46 18.24
C THR A 395 13.16 9.07 19.42
N LEU A 396 13.63 8.10 20.20
CA LEU A 396 13.04 7.70 21.48
C LEU A 396 13.77 8.44 22.61
N LYS A 397 13.03 9.20 23.42
CA LYS A 397 13.52 9.85 24.64
C LYS A 397 12.89 9.17 25.85
N ILE A 398 13.71 8.78 26.81
CA ILE A 398 13.27 8.16 28.07
C ILE A 398 13.71 9.07 29.22
N ASP A 399 12.77 9.48 30.06
CA ASP A 399 13.05 10.27 31.26
C ASP A 399 13.60 9.39 32.38
N LEU A 400 14.76 9.76 32.92
CA LEU A 400 15.51 9.04 33.95
C LEU A 400 15.66 9.83 35.26
N SER A 401 15.03 11.00 35.35
CA SER A 401 15.27 11.99 36.40
C SER A 401 14.97 11.51 37.84
N ASN A 402 14.16 10.47 38.03
CA ASN A 402 13.64 10.09 39.34
C ASN A 402 14.29 8.87 40.05
N ASN A 403 15.23 8.14 39.44
CA ASN A 403 15.53 6.75 39.87
C ASN A 403 16.98 6.42 40.32
N GLY A 404 17.75 7.37 40.86
CA GLY A 404 19.07 7.09 41.48
C GLY A 404 20.21 6.77 40.50
N THR A 405 21.25 6.04 40.93
CA THR A 405 22.49 5.81 40.14
C THR A 405 22.55 4.47 39.39
N ASP A 406 21.86 3.41 39.83
CA ASP A 406 21.74 2.12 39.12
C ASP A 406 20.42 2.05 38.36
N ARG A 407 20.41 2.65 37.17
CA ARG A 407 19.22 2.86 36.33
C ARG A 407 19.31 2.00 35.08
N ARG A 408 19.30 0.67 35.25
CA ARG A 408 19.15 -0.21 34.09
C ARG A 408 17.77 -0.01 33.48
N VAL A 409 17.75 0.31 32.20
CA VAL A 409 16.55 0.59 31.43
C VAL A 409 16.37 -0.54 30.43
N SER A 410 15.13 -0.99 30.32
CA SER A 410 14.65 -1.67 29.12
C SER A 410 13.69 -0.75 28.39
N PHE A 411 13.66 -0.83 27.07
CA PHE A 411 12.53 -0.31 26.30
C PHE A 411 12.06 -1.36 25.32
N ALA A 412 10.78 -1.33 24.99
CA ALA A 412 10.19 -2.14 23.94
C ALA A 412 9.64 -1.25 22.84
N LEU A 413 9.73 -1.73 21.61
CA LEU A 413 9.01 -1.17 20.48
C LEU A 413 7.90 -2.14 20.11
N SER A 414 6.66 -1.64 20.02
CA SER A 414 5.54 -2.40 19.48
C SER A 414 5.52 -2.27 17.97
N PHE A 415 5.48 -3.40 17.27
CA PHE A 415 5.38 -3.46 15.82
C PHE A 415 3.99 -3.96 15.45
N GLY A 416 3.44 -3.48 14.33
CA GLY A 416 2.24 -4.07 13.74
C GLY A 416 1.09 -3.11 13.47
N GLN A 417 1.03 -1.94 14.10
CA GLN A 417 0.14 -0.85 13.67
C GLN A 417 0.85 0.04 12.63
N MET A 418 0.14 0.57 11.62
CA MET A 418 0.80 1.29 10.50
C MET A 418 1.57 2.52 10.95
N GLU A 419 1.03 3.23 11.94
CA GLU A 419 1.55 4.54 12.33
C GLU A 419 2.29 4.51 13.66
N LEU A 420 1.72 3.80 14.63
CA LEU A 420 2.16 3.82 16.01
C LEU A 420 3.23 2.75 16.24
N LEU A 421 4.50 3.15 16.07
CA LEU A 421 5.57 2.53 16.85
C LEU A 421 5.39 3.08 18.27
N THR A 422 4.68 2.35 19.12
CA THR A 422 4.64 2.70 20.54
C THR A 422 5.93 2.21 21.17
N ALA A 423 6.47 3.03 22.07
CA ALA A 423 7.64 2.68 22.85
C ALA A 423 7.26 2.67 24.32
N THR A 424 7.50 1.55 25.00
CA THR A 424 7.36 1.47 26.46
C THR A 424 8.75 1.35 27.07
N ALA A 425 9.00 2.03 28.19
CA ALA A 425 10.27 1.94 28.89
C ALA A 425 10.05 1.54 30.34
N ARG A 426 10.93 0.70 30.89
CA ARG A 426 10.86 0.20 32.26
C ARG A 426 12.21 0.20 32.94
N ASN A 427 12.22 0.49 34.23
CA ASN A 427 13.35 0.24 35.11
C ASN A 427 13.45 -1.26 35.37
N GLU A 428 14.59 -1.86 35.05
CA GLU A 428 14.80 -3.29 35.23
C GLU A 428 14.97 -3.69 36.70
N THR A 429 15.29 -2.73 37.57
CA THR A 429 15.55 -2.98 39.00
C THR A 429 14.27 -3.06 39.82
N ASP A 430 13.29 -2.19 39.55
CA ASP A 430 12.04 -2.08 40.32
C ASP A 430 10.76 -2.33 39.49
N GLY A 431 10.89 -2.51 38.16
CA GLY A 431 9.78 -2.76 37.25
C GLY A 431 8.93 -1.55 36.90
N GLN A 432 9.22 -0.35 37.43
CA GLN A 432 8.42 0.84 37.18
C GLN A 432 8.54 1.31 35.73
N ASN A 433 7.43 1.80 35.16
CA ASN A 433 7.43 2.38 33.82
C ASN A 433 8.08 3.77 33.83
N TYR A 434 8.98 4.01 32.87
CA TYR A 434 9.50 5.34 32.58
C TYR A 434 8.59 6.07 31.59
N LEU A 435 8.58 7.40 31.68
CA LEU A 435 8.00 8.22 30.62
C LEU A 435 8.88 8.11 29.37
N ALA A 436 8.30 7.58 28.29
CA ALA A 436 8.95 7.39 27.01
C ALA A 436 8.20 8.16 25.92
N THR A 437 8.91 8.98 25.17
CA THR A 437 8.36 9.74 24.03
C THR A 437 9.09 9.32 22.77
N PHE A 438 8.34 8.83 21.78
CA PHE A 438 8.87 8.50 20.46
C PHE A 438 8.42 9.55 19.43
N GLU A 439 9.38 10.25 18.84
CA GLU A 439 9.17 11.26 17.81
C GLU A 439 9.67 10.72 16.46
N ILE A 440 8.76 10.53 15.50
CA ILE A 440 9.13 10.12 14.13
C ILE A 440 9.77 11.30 13.40
N ASN A 441 10.85 11.04 12.66
CA ASN A 441 11.49 12.08 11.87
C ASN A 441 10.63 12.39 10.63
N LYS A 442 10.07 13.61 10.55
CA LYS A 442 9.15 14.03 9.48
C LYS A 442 9.81 14.22 8.10
N GLU A 443 11.14 14.16 8.01
CA GLU A 443 11.87 14.42 6.75
C GLU A 443 12.07 13.19 5.84
N ILE A 444 11.81 11.97 6.33
CA ILE A 444 12.10 10.72 5.61
C ILE A 444 11.21 10.59 4.37
N GLY A 445 11.73 10.88 3.17
CA GLY A 445 11.17 10.33 1.93
C GLY A 445 11.87 9.00 1.70
N ILE A 446 11.15 7.88 1.78
CA ILE A 446 11.70 6.59 1.38
C ILE A 446 11.83 6.62 -0.14
N VAL A 447 13.05 6.50 -0.65
CA VAL A 447 13.33 6.30 -2.09
C VAL A 447 13.21 4.83 -2.46
#